data_AF-A0A848YCD6-F1
#
_entry.id   AF-A0A848YCD6-F1
#
_cell.length_a   1.000
_cell.length_b   1.000
_cell.length_c   1.000
_cell.angle_alpha   90.00
_cell.angle_beta   90.00
_cell.angle_gamma   90.00
#
_symmetry.space_group_name_H-M   'P 1'
#
loop_
_entity.id
_entity.type
_entity.pdbx_description
1 polymer ?
#
loop_
_entity_poly.entity_id
_entity_poly.type
_entity_poly.pdbx_seq_one_letter_code
_entity_poly.pdbx_strand_id
1 'polypeptide(L)' 'MVTVLDTRSPERPRHPEKARRPDTPVLRKPDWIRVKAPGSPLYRETREIIKSNNLVTVCEEAGCPNIGECWEKK' A
#
# COMPACT_ATOMS: atom_id res chain seq x y z
N MET A 1 25.88 -3.70 16.96
CA MET A 1 25.05 -2.51 16.75
C MET A 1 23.74 -2.75 17.47
N VAL A 2 23.46 -2.04 18.56
CA VAL A 2 22.29 -2.32 19.43
C VAL A 2 21.09 -1.54 18.92
N THR A 3 19.99 -2.23 18.63
CA THR A 3 18.71 -1.61 18.24
C THR A 3 17.92 -1.32 19.50
N VAL A 4 17.67 -0.03 19.80
CA VAL A 4 16.80 0.38 20.91
C VAL A 4 15.34 0.25 20.47
N LEU A 5 14.59 -0.61 21.16
CA LEU A 5 13.16 -0.82 20.96
C LEU A 5 12.38 0.01 21.98
N ASP A 6 11.63 1.02 21.54
CA ASP A 6 10.76 1.80 22.41
C ASP A 6 9.50 0.97 22.78
N THR A 7 9.24 0.81 24.08
CA THR A 7 8.22 -0.09 24.65
C THR A 7 6.92 0.61 25.07
N ARG A 8 6.73 1.89 24.74
CA ARG A 8 5.54 2.68 25.17
C ARG A 8 4.40 2.73 24.16
N SER A 9 4.57 2.17 22.96
CA SER A 9 3.64 2.37 21.83
C SER A 9 2.94 1.06 21.43
N PRO A 10 1.61 1.05 21.19
CA PRO A 10 0.83 -0.18 21.14
C PRO A 10 0.99 -1.06 19.88
N GLU A 11 1.40 -0.56 18.70
CA GLU A 11 1.69 -1.39 17.52
C GLU A 11 2.72 -0.71 16.61
N ARG A 12 3.72 -1.43 16.07
CA ARG A 12 4.71 -0.89 15.11
C ARG A 12 4.93 -1.78 13.87
N PRO A 13 4.76 -1.26 12.62
CA PRO A 13 4.90 -2.06 11.39
C PRO A 13 6.34 -2.37 10.95
N ARG A 14 6.49 -3.41 10.11
CA ARG A 14 7.69 -4.24 9.95
C ARG A 14 8.46 -4.07 8.63
N HIS A 15 9.75 -4.44 8.71
CA HIS A 15 10.67 -4.68 7.59
C HIS A 15 10.46 -6.09 6.97
N PRO A 16 10.64 -6.31 5.66
CA PRO A 16 10.29 -7.54 4.91
C PRO A 16 10.85 -8.87 5.46
N GLU A 17 12.03 -8.87 6.07
CA GLU A 17 12.63 -10.03 6.74
C GLU A 17 11.74 -10.61 7.86
N LYS A 18 10.85 -9.79 8.43
CA LYS A 18 10.03 -10.12 9.59
C LYS A 18 8.61 -10.59 9.23
N ALA A 19 8.29 -10.73 7.94
CA ALA A 19 6.95 -11.09 7.46
C ALA A 19 6.58 -12.57 7.66
N ARG A 20 7.57 -13.48 7.77
CA ARG A 20 7.35 -14.93 7.90
C ARG A 20 7.65 -15.49 9.30
N ARG A 21 7.87 -14.63 10.29
CA ARG A 21 8.22 -15.08 11.65
C ARG A 21 6.94 -15.36 12.46
N PRO A 22 6.77 -16.56 13.05
CA PRO A 22 5.56 -16.95 13.78
C PRO A 22 5.37 -16.14 15.07
N ASP A 23 6.46 -15.68 15.68
CA ASP A 23 6.46 -14.84 16.89
C ASP A 23 5.89 -13.45 16.66
N THR A 24 5.45 -13.14 15.43
CA THR A 24 4.69 -11.92 15.24
C THR A 24 3.70 -12.01 14.09
N PRO A 25 2.41 -12.13 14.43
CA PRO A 25 1.36 -12.24 13.43
C PRO A 25 1.19 -10.93 12.66
N VAL A 26 0.71 -11.05 11.42
CA VAL A 26 0.28 -9.90 10.62
C VAL A 26 -0.98 -9.33 11.24
N LEU A 27 -0.88 -8.11 11.76
CA LEU A 27 -2.00 -7.41 12.37
C LEU A 27 -2.92 -6.83 11.29
N ARG A 28 -4.22 -6.84 11.56
CA ARG A 28 -5.21 -6.24 10.67
C ARG A 28 -5.02 -4.73 10.69
N LYS A 29 -4.90 -4.13 9.50
CA LYS A 29 -4.88 -2.67 9.38
C LYS A 29 -6.13 -2.07 10.05
N PRO A 30 -6.02 -1.01 10.88
CA PRO A 30 -7.18 -0.33 11.47
C PRO A 30 -8.19 0.15 10.41
N ASP A 31 -9.44 0.38 10.79
CA ASP A 31 -10.47 0.75 9.82
C ASP A 31 -10.23 2.11 9.16
N TRP A 32 -9.67 3.08 9.90
CA TRP A 32 -9.45 4.44 9.40
C TRP A 32 -8.39 4.57 8.29
N ILE A 33 -7.47 3.60 8.15
CA ILE A 33 -6.43 3.61 7.09
C ILE A 33 -6.85 2.82 5.85
N ARG A 34 -8.03 2.18 5.87
CA ARG A 34 -8.52 1.42 4.72
C ARG A 34 -9.25 2.34 3.75
N VAL A 35 -8.96 2.14 2.48
CA VAL A 35 -9.56 2.86 1.36
C VAL A 35 -10.48 1.92 0.57
N LYS A 36 -11.45 2.48 -0.15
CA LYS A 36 -12.29 1.72 -1.08
C LYS A 36 -11.49 1.37 -2.34
N ALA A 37 -11.80 0.23 -2.94
CA ALA A 37 -11.21 -0.14 -4.22
C ALA A 37 -11.59 0.88 -5.31
N PRO A 38 -10.67 1.21 -6.23
CA PRO A 38 -10.94 2.15 -7.31
C PRO A 38 -12.01 1.59 -8.24
N GLY A 39 -13.05 2.39 -8.50
CA GLY A 39 -14.19 2.02 -9.34
C GLY A 39 -14.57 3.05 -10.40
N SER A 40 -13.79 4.13 -10.54
CA SER A 40 -14.12 5.21 -11.46
C SER A 40 -13.78 4.87 -12.93
N PRO A 41 -14.47 5.52 -13.88
CA PRO A 41 -14.11 5.45 -15.29
C PRO A 41 -12.70 5.96 -15.58
N LEU A 42 -12.26 7.06 -14.94
CA LEU A 42 -10.93 7.64 -15.16
C LEU A 42 -9.82 6.68 -14.74
N TYR A 43 -9.95 6.01 -13.59
CA TYR A 43 -8.98 4.98 -13.20
C TYR A 43 -8.80 3.90 -14.26
N ARG A 44 -9.91 3.45 -14.88
CA ARG A 44 -9.87 2.44 -15.95
C ARG A 44 -9.17 2.99 -17.20
N GLU A 45 -9.49 4.21 -17.61
CA GLU A 45 -8.84 4.87 -18.75
C GLU A 45 -7.33 4.99 -18.56
N THR A 46 -6.88 5.53 -17.42
CA THR A 46 -5.44 5.66 -17.11
C THR A 46 -4.75 4.30 -17.09
N ARG A 47 -5.39 3.28 -16.50
CA ARG A 47 -4.86 1.91 -16.48
C ARG A 47 -4.68 1.32 -17.87
N GLU A 48 -5.65 1.53 -18.78
CA GLU A 48 -5.54 1.05 -20.16
C GLU A 48 -4.44 1.77 -20.94
N ILE A 49 -4.26 3.07 -20.71
CA ILE A 49 -3.16 3.85 -21.31
C ILE A 49 -1.80 3.29 -20.86
N ILE A 50 -1.61 3.08 -19.55
CA ILE A 50 -0.36 2.54 -19.00
C ILE A 50 -0.05 1.16 -19.60
N LYS A 51 -1.05 0.26 -19.63
CA LYS A 51 -0.89 -1.09 -20.17
C LYS A 51 -0.61 -1.11 -21.67
N SER A 52 -1.35 -0.34 -22.45
CA SER A 52 -1.17 -0.29 -23.92
C SER A 52 0.20 0.24 -24.33
N ASN A 53 0.80 1.08 -23.49
CA ASN A 53 2.15 1.62 -23.70
C ASN A 53 3.24 0.81 -22.98
N ASN A 54 2.90 -0.32 -22.36
CA ASN A 54 3.83 -1.16 -21.60
C ASN A 54 4.66 -0.36 -20.57
N LEU A 55 4.00 0.59 -19.89
CA LEU A 55 4.60 1.44 -18.87
C LEU A 55 4.42 0.85 -17.47
N VAL A 56 5.31 1.25 -16.57
CA VAL A 56 5.27 0.87 -15.15
C VAL A 56 5.22 2.13 -14.32
N THR A 57 4.34 2.15 -13.31
CA THR A 57 4.21 3.30 -12.40
C THR A 57 4.44 2.88 -10.96
N VAL A 58 4.99 3.79 -10.16
CA VAL A 58 5.11 3.60 -8.70
C VAL A 58 3.74 3.36 -8.05
N CYS A 59 2.67 3.91 -8.64
CA CYS A 59 1.31 3.72 -8.17
C CYS A 59 0.89 2.23 -8.19
N GLU A 60 1.24 1.50 -9.25
CA GLU A 60 0.94 0.07 -9.39
C GLU A 60 1.95 -0.81 -8.64
N GLU A 61 3.25 -0.56 -8.81
CA GLU A 61 4.32 -1.39 -8.22
C GLU A 61 4.33 -1.35 -6.69
N ALA A 62 4.08 -0.17 -6.10
CA ALA A 62 4.06 -0.03 -4.65
C ALA A 62 2.73 -0.45 -4.01
N GLY A 63 1.72 -0.81 -4.81
CA GLY A 63 0.37 -1.10 -4.33
C GLY A 63 -0.24 0.09 -3.58
N CYS A 64 -0.11 1.29 -4.15
CA CYS A 64 -0.53 2.53 -3.50
C CYS A 64 -2.04 2.51 -3.20
N PRO A 65 -2.49 2.72 -1.95
CA PRO A 65 -3.92 2.73 -1.62
C PRO A 65 -4.66 3.89 -2.30
N ASN A 66 -3.97 4.98 -2.63
CA ASN A 66 -4.60 6.20 -3.17
C ASN A 66 -4.68 6.21 -4.70
N ILE A 67 -4.37 5.11 -5.37
CA ILE A 67 -4.28 5.04 -6.85
C ILE A 67 -5.56 5.51 -7.56
N GLY A 68 -6.74 5.19 -7.01
CA GLY A 68 -8.02 5.65 -7.56
C GLY A 68 -8.19 7.16 -7.51
N GLU A 69 -8.01 7.74 -6.32
CA GLU A 69 -8.15 9.17 -6.11
C GLU A 69 -7.12 9.97 -6.91
N CYS A 70 -5.86 9.51 -6.95
CA CYS A 70 -4.80 10.20 -7.67
C CYS A 70 -5.06 10.25 -9.18
N TRP A 71 -5.56 9.18 -9.78
CA TRP A 71 -5.83 9.15 -11.23
C TRP A 71 -7.16 9.81 -11.62
N GLU A 72 -8.08 9.97 -10.68
CA GLU A 72 -9.32 10.75 -10.87
C GLU A 72 -9.07 12.26 -10.85
N LYS A 73 -8.00 12.70 -10.19
CA LYS A 73 -7.57 14.09 -10.15
C LYS A 73 -6.80 14.42 -11.43
N LYS A 74 -7.55 14.80 -12.46
CA LYS A 74 -7.02 15.34 -13.71
C LYS A 74 -6.62 16.81 -13.57
#